data_AF-A0A6M0C190-F1
#
_entry.id   AF-A0A6M0C190-F1
#
_cell.length_a   1.000
_cell.length_b   1.000
_cell.length_c   1.000
_cell.angle_alpha   90.00
_cell.angle_beta   90.00
_cell.angle_gamma   90.00
#
_symmetry.space_group_name_H-M   'P 1'
#
loop_
_entity.id
_entity.type
_entity.pdbx_description
1 polymer ?
#
loop_
_entity_poly.entity_id
_entity_poly.type
_entity_poly.pdbx_seq_one_letter_code
_entity_poly.pdbx_strand_id
1 'polypeptide(L)'
;PVAAMGFWLFFFEKKRRCGAIALFLGCAWFIVVTQALIPAFKEGRGPGGLGRYTYLGESIGEIIINMLLRPDAIIARLFSPGTLVYFLLLTAPIIWWLSLKYWMPLVGAMPVLTLNILSDIDAQRDLIHQYSVPILPFLLVWVIATVADGKCGLWYGIWRKWFKKNGGDFVRFKLPKLMVIWSVIGFLALAKYGYFWTIYLDTLDTLPAMREAVSLVRTKGGVLTTSEMAPHLSDRQLIKLTKDYDRPTDEDLMEYDYVLLNLRYPGWKSNQEFAASLAQQLTVHPEFQLVYRRDDIYLFVKSF
;
A
#
# COMPACT_ATOMS: atom_id res chain seq x y z
N PRO A 1 7.58 4.86 -10.60
CA PRO A 1 6.95 4.13 -11.74
C PRO A 1 6.85 4.97 -13.03
N VAL A 2 6.21 6.14 -12.99
CA VAL A 2 5.91 6.96 -14.19
C VAL A 2 7.19 7.33 -14.97
N ALA A 3 8.21 7.84 -14.28
CA ALA A 3 9.48 8.18 -14.92
C ALA A 3 10.15 6.95 -15.59
N ALA A 4 10.20 5.83 -14.88
CA ALA A 4 10.77 4.59 -15.40
C ALA A 4 9.96 3.98 -16.56
N MET A 5 8.63 4.11 -16.53
CA MET A 5 7.76 3.80 -17.66
C MET A 5 8.07 4.72 -18.85
N GLY A 6 8.30 6.01 -18.61
CA GLY A 6 8.74 6.95 -19.64
C GLY A 6 10.05 6.53 -20.30
N PHE A 7 11.04 6.12 -19.50
CA PHE A 7 12.29 5.55 -19.98
C PHE A 7 12.06 4.29 -20.85
N TRP A 8 11.22 3.36 -20.37
CA TRP A 8 10.84 2.17 -21.13
C TRP A 8 10.23 2.52 -22.50
N LEU A 9 9.23 3.41 -22.50
CA LEU A 9 8.53 3.84 -23.71
C LEU A 9 9.45 4.56 -24.70
N PHE A 10 10.39 5.36 -24.21
CA PHE A 10 11.30 6.15 -25.03
C PHE A 10 12.33 5.26 -25.75
N PHE A 11 13.02 4.39 -25.00
CA PHE A 11 14.16 3.63 -25.50
C PHE A 11 13.78 2.28 -26.13
N PHE A 12 12.76 1.59 -25.59
CA PHE A 12 12.43 0.22 -26.02
C PHE A 12 11.21 0.16 -26.93
N GLU A 13 10.14 0.91 -26.62
CA GLU A 13 8.91 0.92 -27.45
C GLU A 13 8.95 1.94 -28.59
N LYS A 14 10.02 2.75 -28.68
CA LYS A 14 10.19 3.84 -29.66
C LYS A 14 9.04 4.87 -29.65
N LYS A 15 8.23 4.92 -28.59
CA LYS A 15 7.16 5.91 -28.37
C LYS A 15 7.74 7.19 -27.76
N ARG A 16 8.73 7.77 -28.45
CA ARG A 16 9.62 8.83 -27.91
C ARG A 16 8.88 10.04 -27.34
N ARG A 17 7.81 10.51 -27.98
CA ARG A 17 7.01 11.65 -27.47
C ARG A 17 6.36 11.30 -26.13
N CYS A 18 5.61 10.21 -26.06
CA CYS A 18 4.97 9.77 -24.81
C CYS A 18 6.01 9.45 -23.72
N GLY A 19 7.11 8.79 -24.10
CA GLY A 19 8.20 8.47 -23.20
C GLY A 19 8.87 9.70 -22.61
N ALA A 20 9.15 10.72 -23.43
CA ALA A 20 9.74 11.98 -22.98
C ALA A 20 8.78 12.73 -22.04
N ILE A 21 7.49 12.81 -22.38
CA ILE A 21 6.47 13.43 -21.52
C ILE A 21 6.40 12.73 -20.16
N ALA A 22 6.29 11.39 -20.14
CA ALA A 22 6.19 10.63 -18.90
C ALA A 22 7.48 10.69 -18.06
N LEU A 23 8.65 10.67 -18.71
CA LEU A 23 9.94 10.80 -18.03
C LEU A 23 10.07 12.18 -17.37
N PHE A 24 9.81 13.24 -18.13
CA PHE A 24 9.88 14.62 -17.65
C PHE A 24 8.87 14.88 -16.52
N LEU A 25 7.58 14.63 -16.76
CA LEU A 25 6.53 14.86 -15.76
C LEU A 25 6.72 13.99 -14.52
N GLY A 26 7.15 12.73 -14.69
CA GLY A 26 7.43 11.84 -13.58
C GLY A 26 8.58 12.30 -12.70
N CYS A 27 9.68 12.77 -13.30
CA CYS A 27 10.83 13.31 -12.55
C CYS A 27 10.49 14.66 -11.90
N ALA A 28 9.89 15.58 -12.67
CA ALA A 28 9.49 16.90 -12.19
C ALA A 28 8.54 16.78 -10.99
N TRP A 29 7.51 15.93 -11.11
CA TRP A 29 6.57 15.70 -10.01
C TRP A 29 7.24 15.09 -8.79
N PHE A 30 8.13 14.10 -8.96
CA PHE A 30 8.88 13.51 -7.85
C PHE A 30 9.72 14.56 -7.10
N ILE A 31 10.44 15.41 -7.84
CA ILE A 31 11.27 16.48 -7.24
C ILE A 31 10.38 17.50 -6.52
N VAL A 32 9.35 18.02 -7.18
CA VAL A 32 8.43 19.01 -6.58
C VAL A 32 7.78 18.46 -5.30
N VAL A 33 7.30 17.23 -5.32
CA VAL A 33 6.66 16.62 -4.14
C VAL A 33 7.66 16.42 -3.01
N THR A 34 8.83 15.85 -3.31
CA THR A 34 9.78 15.44 -2.25
C THR A 34 10.62 16.59 -1.70
N GLN A 35 10.93 17.60 -2.52
CA GLN A 35 11.81 18.70 -2.16
C GLN A 35 11.07 20.00 -1.81
N ALA A 36 9.83 20.18 -2.28
CA ALA A 36 9.06 21.39 -2.00
C ALA A 36 7.80 21.11 -1.17
N LEU A 37 6.86 20.31 -1.69
CA LEU A 37 5.55 20.14 -1.05
C LEU A 37 5.65 19.44 0.31
N ILE A 38 6.32 18.28 0.38
CA ILE A 38 6.43 17.53 1.63
C ILE A 38 7.14 18.35 2.73
N PRO A 39 8.31 18.96 2.49
CA PRO A 39 8.95 19.82 3.48
C PRO A 39 8.09 21.02 3.89
N ALA A 40 7.35 21.64 2.95
CA ALA A 40 6.47 22.76 3.27
C ALA A 40 5.34 22.38 4.25
N PHE A 41 4.80 21.17 4.15
CA PHE A 41 3.74 20.67 5.05
C PHE A 41 4.26 19.91 6.28
N LYS A 42 5.56 19.60 6.34
CA LYS A 42 6.18 18.83 7.42
C LYS A 42 7.34 19.57 8.10
N GLU A 43 7.31 20.90 8.10
CA GLU A 43 8.30 21.74 8.80
C GLU A 43 9.74 21.40 8.42
N GLY A 44 10.00 21.24 7.12
CA GLY A 44 11.33 20.90 6.60
C GLY A 44 11.67 19.41 6.67
N ARG A 45 10.86 18.55 7.30
CA ARG A 45 11.13 17.10 7.39
C ARG A 45 10.86 16.41 6.06
N GLY A 46 11.70 15.44 5.73
CA GLY A 46 11.56 14.62 4.53
C GLY A 46 10.32 13.70 4.53
N PRO A 47 10.12 12.94 3.43
CA PRO A 47 9.01 12.00 3.30
C PRO A 47 9.01 10.95 4.42
N GLY A 48 7.83 10.60 4.94
CA GLY A 48 7.71 9.66 6.06
C GLY A 48 8.24 8.24 5.75
N GLY A 49 8.36 7.88 4.47
CA GLY A 49 8.95 6.60 4.05
C GLY A 49 10.48 6.54 4.17
N LEU A 50 11.16 7.67 4.37
CA LEU A 50 12.63 7.73 4.43
C LEU A 50 13.22 6.90 5.57
N GLY A 51 12.50 6.82 6.71
CA GLY A 51 12.89 6.03 7.88
C GLY A 51 13.06 4.53 7.62
N ARG A 52 12.66 4.03 6.45
CA ARG A 52 12.79 2.61 6.04
C ARG A 52 14.13 2.30 5.36
N TYR A 53 14.95 3.32 5.15
CA TYR A 53 16.19 3.25 4.37
C TYR A 53 17.34 3.98 5.07
N THR A 54 17.26 4.23 6.38
CA THR A 54 18.27 4.99 7.13
C THR A 54 19.64 4.32 7.08
N TYR A 55 19.70 2.99 6.96
CA TYR A 55 20.96 2.29 6.71
C TYR A 55 21.65 2.70 5.39
N LEU A 56 20.94 3.31 4.43
CA LEU A 56 21.49 3.86 3.18
C LEU A 56 21.68 5.38 3.22
N GLY A 57 21.20 6.08 4.24
CA GLY A 57 21.41 7.53 4.40
C GLY A 57 20.21 8.26 4.99
N GLU A 58 20.45 9.52 5.38
CA GLU A 58 19.48 10.38 6.07
C GLU A 58 18.71 11.31 5.11
N SER A 59 19.08 11.32 3.82
CA SER A 59 18.39 12.09 2.78
C SER A 59 18.16 11.28 1.51
N ILE A 60 17.21 11.72 0.68
CA ILE A 60 16.92 11.07 -0.61
C ILE A 60 18.17 11.03 -1.51
N GLY A 61 18.93 12.13 -1.54
CA GLY A 61 20.16 12.21 -2.34
C GLY A 61 21.22 11.23 -1.85
N GLU A 62 21.43 11.16 -0.53
CA GLU A 62 22.36 10.21 0.08
C GLU A 62 21.97 8.76 -0.19
N ILE A 63 20.68 8.42 -0.05
CA ILE A 63 20.17 7.08 -0.36
C ILE A 63 20.45 6.71 -1.83
N ILE A 64 20.18 7.61 -2.78
CA ILE A 64 20.44 7.36 -4.21
C ILE A 64 21.94 7.16 -4.47
N ILE A 65 22.80 7.96 -3.85
CA ILE A 65 24.26 7.85 -3.98
C ILE A 65 24.73 6.52 -3.38
N ASN A 66 24.29 6.18 -2.17
CA ASN A 66 24.71 4.98 -1.47
C ASN A 66 24.13 3.69 -2.08
N MET A 67 23.04 3.76 -2.84
CA MET A 67 22.62 2.63 -3.69
C MET A 67 23.68 2.26 -4.73
N LEU A 68 24.51 3.21 -5.17
CA LEU A 68 25.62 2.96 -6.11
C LEU A 68 26.92 2.66 -5.36
N LEU A 69 27.19 3.38 -4.26
CA LEU A 69 28.45 3.26 -3.52
C LEU A 69 28.49 2.05 -2.57
N ARG A 70 27.34 1.49 -2.19
CA ARG A 70 27.24 0.34 -1.28
C ARG A 70 26.57 -0.88 -1.94
N PRO A 71 27.19 -1.49 -2.97
CA PRO A 71 26.61 -2.64 -3.65
C PRO A 71 26.45 -3.85 -2.72
N ASP A 72 27.28 -3.97 -1.68
CA ASP A 72 27.18 -4.97 -0.62
C ASP A 72 25.82 -4.93 0.08
N ALA A 73 25.35 -3.74 0.46
CA ALA A 73 24.05 -3.55 1.11
C ALA A 73 22.88 -3.92 0.19
N ILE A 74 22.99 -3.59 -1.10
CA ILE A 74 21.99 -3.92 -2.13
C ILE A 74 21.93 -5.44 -2.36
N ILE A 75 23.08 -6.08 -2.54
CA ILE A 75 23.18 -7.52 -2.78
C ILE A 75 22.65 -8.30 -1.57
N ALA A 76 22.99 -7.88 -0.34
CA ALA A 76 22.50 -8.51 0.88
C ALA A 76 20.96 -8.48 0.96
N ARG A 77 20.33 -7.36 0.61
CA ARG A 77 18.86 -7.24 0.56
C ARG A 77 18.25 -8.05 -0.59
N LEU A 78 18.86 -8.02 -1.77
CA LEU A 78 18.39 -8.69 -2.97
C LEU A 78 18.32 -10.21 -2.82
N PHE A 79 19.34 -10.81 -2.19
CA PHE A 79 19.44 -12.25 -1.98
C PHE A 79 18.98 -12.71 -0.59
N SER A 80 18.36 -11.82 0.19
CA SER A 80 17.77 -12.21 1.47
C SER A 80 16.60 -13.19 1.26
N PRO A 81 16.38 -14.15 2.19
CA PRO A 81 15.29 -15.13 2.06
C PRO A 81 13.92 -14.50 1.85
N GLY A 82 13.62 -13.41 2.58
CA GLY A 82 12.36 -12.68 2.43
C GLY A 82 12.16 -12.09 1.03
N THR A 83 13.22 -11.55 0.43
CA THR A 83 13.17 -11.02 -0.94
C THR A 83 13.00 -12.14 -1.98
N LEU A 84 13.63 -13.30 -1.79
CA LEU A 84 13.47 -14.45 -2.70
C LEU A 84 12.04 -15.01 -2.64
N VAL A 85 11.48 -15.13 -1.43
CA VAL A 85 10.07 -15.51 -1.24
C VAL A 85 9.14 -14.47 -1.87
N TYR A 86 9.43 -13.18 -1.68
CA TYR A 86 8.66 -12.09 -2.29
C TYR A 86 8.61 -12.22 -3.82
N PHE A 87 9.76 -12.42 -4.48
CA PHE A 87 9.80 -12.62 -5.93
C PHE A 87 9.04 -13.87 -6.37
N LEU A 88 9.16 -14.96 -5.62
CA LEU A 88 8.41 -16.19 -5.89
C LEU A 88 6.91 -15.92 -5.82
N LEU A 89 6.42 -15.28 -4.76
CA LEU A 89 5.00 -14.96 -4.61
C LEU A 89 4.50 -14.02 -5.73
N LEU A 90 5.28 -12.99 -6.07
CA LEU A 90 4.93 -12.02 -7.09
C LEU A 90 4.81 -12.64 -8.49
N THR A 91 5.62 -13.66 -8.77
CA THR A 91 5.68 -14.30 -10.09
C THR A 91 4.94 -15.64 -10.17
N ALA A 92 4.66 -16.31 -9.04
CA ALA A 92 4.07 -17.65 -9.02
C ALA A 92 2.77 -17.76 -9.83
N PRO A 93 1.79 -16.84 -9.75
CA PRO A 93 0.58 -16.92 -10.56
C PRO A 93 0.84 -16.84 -12.07
N ILE A 94 1.93 -16.18 -12.49
CA ILE A 94 2.22 -15.93 -13.90
C ILE A 94 3.49 -16.61 -14.40
N ILE A 95 4.08 -17.52 -13.61
CA ILE A 95 5.43 -18.06 -13.85
C ILE A 95 5.57 -18.72 -15.22
N TRP A 96 4.50 -19.36 -15.69
CA TRP A 96 4.48 -20.02 -17.00
C TRP A 96 4.46 -19.03 -18.17
N TRP A 97 3.99 -17.81 -17.95
CA TRP A 97 3.89 -16.76 -18.97
C TRP A 97 5.15 -15.90 -19.08
N LEU A 98 6.11 -16.03 -18.17
CA LEU A 98 7.31 -15.19 -18.17
C LEU A 98 8.19 -15.51 -19.37
N SER A 99 8.59 -14.49 -20.14
CA SER A 99 9.45 -14.65 -21.32
C SER A 99 10.60 -13.66 -21.30
N LEU A 100 11.85 -14.13 -21.41
CA LEU A 100 13.03 -13.28 -21.51
C LEU A 100 13.06 -12.42 -22.80
N LYS A 101 12.17 -12.67 -23.76
CA LYS A 101 12.04 -11.81 -24.94
C LYS A 101 11.23 -10.54 -24.65
N TYR A 102 10.30 -10.58 -23.68
CA TYR A 102 9.27 -9.56 -23.47
C TYR A 102 9.30 -8.90 -22.09
N TRP A 103 10.39 -9.04 -21.34
CA TRP A 103 10.49 -8.57 -19.95
C TRP A 103 10.62 -7.05 -19.80
N MET A 104 10.92 -6.31 -20.87
CA MET A 104 11.19 -4.87 -20.88
C MET A 104 10.14 -3.99 -20.16
N PRO A 105 8.82 -4.31 -20.15
CA PRO A 105 7.84 -3.56 -19.34
C PRO A 105 8.20 -3.47 -17.85
N LEU A 106 8.97 -4.44 -17.31
CA LEU A 106 9.43 -4.43 -15.91
C LEU A 106 10.32 -3.24 -15.57
N VAL A 107 10.92 -2.57 -16.55
CA VAL A 107 11.64 -1.32 -16.34
C VAL A 107 10.75 -0.30 -15.62
N GLY A 108 9.45 -0.22 -15.97
CA GLY A 108 8.48 0.64 -15.30
C GLY A 108 8.17 0.26 -13.84
N ALA A 109 8.32 -1.03 -13.50
CA ALA A 109 8.14 -1.55 -12.15
C ALA A 109 9.38 -1.39 -11.26
N MET A 110 10.58 -1.22 -11.84
CA MET A 110 11.83 -1.21 -11.08
C MET A 110 11.83 -0.25 -9.88
N PRO A 111 11.36 1.01 -9.97
CA PRO A 111 11.40 1.90 -8.80
C PRO A 111 10.66 1.33 -7.59
N VAL A 112 9.51 0.68 -7.80
CA VAL A 112 8.72 0.11 -6.70
C VAL A 112 9.34 -1.19 -6.21
N LEU A 113 9.82 -2.05 -7.12
CA LEU A 113 10.57 -3.24 -6.75
C LEU A 113 11.79 -2.89 -5.88
N THR A 114 12.59 -1.91 -6.31
CA THR A 114 13.76 -1.44 -5.58
C THR A 114 13.38 -0.90 -4.20
N LEU A 115 12.37 -0.03 -4.10
CA LEU A 115 11.90 0.48 -2.82
C LEU A 115 11.42 -0.66 -1.90
N ASN A 116 10.73 -1.65 -2.44
CA ASN A 116 10.23 -2.78 -1.66
C ASN A 116 11.36 -3.68 -1.16
N ILE A 117 12.32 -4.02 -2.02
CA ILE A 117 13.46 -4.89 -1.68
C ILE A 117 14.39 -4.24 -0.64
N LEU A 118 14.64 -2.94 -0.79
CA LEU A 118 15.57 -2.20 0.06
C LEU A 118 14.95 -1.73 1.37
N SER A 119 13.64 -1.91 1.56
CA SER A 119 12.95 -1.49 2.78
C SER A 119 13.39 -2.31 3.99
N ASP A 120 13.56 -1.63 5.12
CA ASP A 120 13.76 -2.27 6.44
C ASP A 120 12.47 -2.87 7.01
N ILE A 121 11.29 -2.46 6.52
CA ILE A 121 10.02 -3.07 6.93
C ILE A 121 9.62 -4.22 6.00
N ASP A 122 9.30 -5.36 6.59
CA ASP A 122 8.94 -6.57 5.85
C ASP A 122 7.59 -6.46 5.12
N ALA A 123 6.70 -5.59 5.60
CA ALA A 123 5.42 -5.32 4.95
C ALA A 123 5.55 -4.88 3.48
N GLN A 124 6.68 -4.30 3.07
CA GLN A 124 6.92 -3.96 1.66
C GLN A 124 7.31 -5.16 0.79
N ARG A 125 7.65 -6.30 1.40
CA ARG A 125 8.09 -7.54 0.74
C ARG A 125 7.08 -8.68 0.92
N ASP A 126 5.85 -8.36 1.30
CA ASP A 126 4.73 -9.30 1.23
C ASP A 126 3.71 -8.87 0.17
N LEU A 127 2.72 -9.73 -0.08
CA LEU A 127 1.58 -9.46 -0.97
C LEU A 127 0.28 -9.16 -0.20
N ILE A 128 0.36 -9.02 1.12
CA ILE A 128 -0.78 -8.65 1.96
C ILE A 128 -0.99 -7.14 1.88
N HIS A 129 0.10 -6.38 1.90
CA HIS A 129 0.08 -4.93 1.86
C HIS A 129 0.12 -4.38 0.42
N GLN A 130 -0.35 -3.15 0.27
CA GLN A 130 -0.55 -2.46 -1.01
C GLN A 130 0.73 -2.14 -1.80
N TYR A 131 1.92 -2.35 -1.23
CA TYR A 131 3.19 -1.88 -1.80
C TYR A 131 3.54 -2.50 -3.15
N SER A 132 2.99 -3.69 -3.45
CA SER A 132 3.26 -4.39 -4.71
C SER A 132 2.27 -4.07 -5.83
N VAL A 133 1.13 -3.43 -5.51
CA VAL A 133 0.06 -3.12 -6.48
C VAL A 133 0.58 -2.35 -7.70
N PRO A 134 1.47 -1.34 -7.58
CA PRO A 134 1.97 -0.61 -8.74
C PRO A 134 2.86 -1.43 -9.70
N ILE A 135 3.31 -2.62 -9.30
CA ILE A 135 4.10 -3.53 -10.15
C ILE A 135 3.20 -4.30 -11.11
N LEU A 136 1.97 -4.61 -10.68
CA LEU A 136 1.04 -5.50 -11.38
C LEU A 136 0.77 -5.11 -12.85
N PRO A 137 0.53 -3.83 -13.21
CA PRO A 137 0.29 -3.46 -14.60
C PRO A 137 1.44 -3.87 -15.53
N PHE A 138 2.70 -3.74 -15.08
CA PHE A 138 3.87 -4.09 -15.89
C PHE A 138 4.05 -5.60 -16.03
N LEU A 139 3.72 -6.36 -14.99
CA LEU A 139 3.65 -7.83 -15.08
C LEU A 139 2.59 -8.27 -16.08
N LEU A 140 1.41 -7.62 -16.07
CA LEU A 140 0.34 -7.92 -17.03
C LEU A 140 0.75 -7.59 -18.47
N VAL A 141 1.40 -6.45 -18.71
CA VAL A 141 1.92 -6.11 -20.05
C VAL A 141 2.96 -7.14 -20.52
N TRP A 142 3.83 -7.62 -19.63
CA TRP A 142 4.78 -8.69 -19.94
C TRP A 142 4.06 -9.99 -20.36
N VAL A 143 3.02 -10.39 -19.62
CA VAL A 143 2.19 -11.57 -19.94
C VAL A 143 1.48 -11.37 -21.29
N ILE A 144 0.85 -10.22 -21.51
CA ILE A 144 0.13 -9.89 -22.75
C ILE A 144 1.06 -9.95 -23.96
N ALA A 145 2.26 -9.39 -23.85
CA ALA A 145 3.25 -9.42 -24.93
C ALA A 145 3.68 -10.86 -25.26
N THR A 146 3.87 -11.70 -24.24
CA THR A 146 4.17 -13.13 -24.42
C THR A 146 3.03 -13.87 -25.11
N VAL A 147 1.78 -13.62 -24.69
CA VAL A 147 0.58 -14.21 -25.29
C VAL A 147 0.43 -13.79 -26.76
N ALA A 148 0.65 -12.51 -27.07
CA ALA A 148 0.48 -11.96 -28.41
C ALA A 148 1.45 -12.56 -29.45
N ASP A 149 2.67 -12.94 -29.05
CA ASP A 149 3.64 -13.64 -29.92
C ASP A 149 3.26 -15.12 -30.18
N GLY A 150 2.25 -15.65 -29.47
CA GLY A 150 1.80 -17.03 -29.58
C GLY A 150 2.79 -18.06 -29.03
N LYS A 151 3.78 -17.62 -28.22
CA LYS A 151 4.77 -18.49 -27.57
C LYS A 151 4.56 -18.48 -26.06
N CYS A 152 4.32 -19.65 -25.48
CA CYS A 152 3.98 -19.80 -24.06
C CYS A 152 5.22 -19.73 -23.15
N GLY A 153 5.74 -18.53 -22.88
CA GLY A 153 6.78 -18.25 -21.86
C GLY A 153 8.13 -18.96 -22.05
N LEU A 154 8.95 -18.88 -21.00
CA LEU A 154 10.33 -19.37 -20.87
C LEU A 154 10.44 -20.85 -21.25
N TRP A 155 9.39 -21.61 -20.94
CA TRP A 155 9.36 -23.06 -21.09
C TRP A 155 8.85 -23.52 -22.46
N TYR A 156 8.32 -22.62 -23.29
CA TYR A 156 7.73 -22.95 -24.60
C TYR A 156 8.65 -23.80 -25.48
N GLY A 157 9.93 -23.42 -25.58
CA GLY A 157 10.90 -24.11 -26.43
C GLY A 157 11.14 -25.56 -25.99
N ILE A 158 11.15 -25.80 -24.68
CA ILE A 158 11.32 -27.13 -24.08
C ILE A 158 10.07 -27.97 -24.37
N TRP A 159 8.89 -27.43 -24.10
CA TRP A 159 7.63 -28.15 -24.27
C TRP A 159 7.37 -28.46 -25.75
N ARG A 160 7.66 -27.51 -26.66
CA ARG A 160 7.54 -27.73 -28.11
C ARG A 160 8.48 -28.84 -28.61
N LYS A 161 9.71 -28.93 -28.09
CA LYS A 161 10.65 -30.01 -28.45
C LYS A 161 10.18 -31.36 -27.91
N TRP A 162 9.65 -31.40 -26.69
CA TRP A 162 9.21 -32.62 -26.02
C TRP A 162 7.94 -33.21 -26.66
N PHE A 163 6.99 -32.35 -27.06
CA PHE A 163 5.71 -32.76 -27.68
C PHE A 163 5.74 -32.80 -29.22
N LYS A 164 6.92 -32.72 -29.85
CA LYS A 164 7.09 -32.53 -31.30
C LYS A 164 6.58 -33.69 -32.16
N LYS A 165 6.40 -34.90 -31.60
CA LYS A 165 6.06 -36.10 -32.39
C LYS A 165 4.55 -36.36 -32.56
N ASN A 166 3.68 -35.86 -31.66
CA ASN A 166 2.20 -36.01 -31.74
C ASN A 166 1.40 -34.96 -30.92
N GLY A 167 2.02 -33.92 -30.34
CA GLY A 167 1.38 -33.01 -29.36
C GLY A 167 1.39 -31.52 -29.74
N GLY A 168 1.49 -31.17 -31.01
CA GLY A 168 1.52 -29.77 -31.48
C GLY A 168 0.29 -28.96 -31.05
N ASP A 169 -0.90 -29.57 -31.14
CA ASP A 169 -2.17 -28.96 -30.72
C ASP A 169 -2.24 -28.79 -29.19
N PHE A 170 -1.59 -29.66 -28.42
CA PHE A 170 -1.52 -29.51 -26.97
C PHE A 170 -0.76 -28.24 -26.59
N VAL A 171 0.44 -28.05 -27.15
CA VAL A 171 1.29 -26.87 -26.87
C VAL A 171 0.64 -25.58 -27.37
N ARG A 172 -0.10 -25.65 -28.48
CA ARG A 172 -0.76 -24.48 -29.09
C ARG A 172 -2.07 -24.09 -28.41
N PHE A 173 -2.90 -25.05 -27.99
CA PHE A 173 -4.27 -24.79 -27.55
C PHE A 173 -4.59 -25.22 -26.11
N LYS A 174 -4.01 -26.31 -25.61
CA LYS A 174 -4.32 -26.83 -24.26
C LYS A 174 -3.42 -26.21 -23.19
N LEU A 175 -2.14 -26.02 -23.50
CA LEU A 175 -1.16 -25.43 -22.59
C LEU A 175 -1.55 -24.01 -22.12
N PRO A 176 -1.89 -23.05 -23.01
CA PRO A 176 -2.37 -21.73 -22.57
C PRO A 176 -3.55 -21.80 -21.59
N LYS A 177 -4.50 -22.72 -21.81
CA LYS A 177 -5.66 -22.91 -20.92
C LYS A 177 -5.22 -23.37 -19.52
N LEU A 178 -4.30 -24.33 -19.44
CA LEU A 178 -3.75 -24.78 -18.16
C LEU A 178 -3.00 -23.66 -17.43
N MET A 179 -2.29 -22.80 -18.16
CA MET A 179 -1.59 -21.67 -17.58
C MET A 179 -2.55 -20.60 -17.06
N VAL A 180 -3.68 -20.35 -17.75
CA VAL A 180 -4.74 -19.47 -17.24
C VAL A 180 -5.36 -20.06 -15.97
N ILE A 181 -5.69 -21.36 -15.97
CA ILE A 181 -6.21 -22.06 -14.78
C ILE A 181 -5.22 -21.92 -13.62
N TRP A 182 -3.93 -22.14 -13.88
CA TRP A 182 -2.87 -21.94 -12.88
C TRP A 182 -2.84 -20.50 -12.36
N SER A 183 -2.91 -19.49 -13.23
CA SER A 183 -2.95 -18.09 -12.81
C SER A 183 -4.16 -17.76 -11.94
N VAL A 184 -5.33 -18.33 -12.26
CA VAL A 184 -6.55 -18.17 -11.44
C VAL A 184 -6.37 -18.84 -10.07
N ILE A 185 -5.88 -20.08 -10.03
CA ILE A 185 -5.61 -20.79 -8.77
C ILE A 185 -4.59 -20.02 -7.94
N GLY A 186 -3.49 -19.57 -8.53
CA GLY A 186 -2.45 -18.80 -7.86
C GLY A 186 -2.97 -17.47 -7.32
N PHE A 187 -3.80 -16.76 -8.09
CA PHE A 187 -4.47 -15.54 -7.63
C PHE A 187 -5.38 -15.83 -6.42
N LEU A 188 -6.25 -16.83 -6.51
CA LEU A 188 -7.17 -17.19 -5.43
C LEU A 188 -6.44 -17.64 -4.16
N ALA A 189 -5.36 -18.42 -4.30
CA ALA A 189 -4.53 -18.86 -3.19
C ALA A 189 -3.84 -17.70 -2.47
N LEU A 190 -3.47 -16.64 -3.20
CA LEU A 190 -2.79 -15.46 -2.65
C LEU A 190 -3.73 -14.32 -2.26
N ALA A 191 -5.02 -14.37 -2.63
CA ALA A 191 -5.98 -13.28 -2.43
C ALA A 191 -6.36 -13.03 -0.96
N LYS A 192 -5.94 -13.89 -0.01
CA LYS A 192 -6.20 -13.74 1.44
C LYS A 192 -7.67 -13.40 1.77
N TYR A 193 -8.63 -14.00 1.06
CA TYR A 193 -10.06 -13.71 1.19
C TYR A 193 -10.61 -13.92 2.62
N GLY A 194 -9.95 -14.72 3.46
CA GLY A 194 -10.30 -14.87 4.88
C GLY A 194 -10.26 -13.57 5.68
N TYR A 195 -9.46 -12.59 5.28
CA TYR A 195 -9.43 -11.26 5.91
C TYR A 195 -10.75 -10.51 5.76
N PHE A 196 -11.54 -10.85 4.74
CA PHE A 196 -12.86 -10.26 4.60
C PHE A 196 -13.76 -10.58 5.80
N TRP A 197 -13.77 -11.83 6.23
CA TRP A 197 -14.61 -12.30 7.34
C TRP A 197 -14.04 -12.01 8.73
N THR A 198 -12.75 -11.67 8.83
CA THR A 198 -12.01 -11.56 10.12
C THR A 198 -11.47 -10.17 10.42
N ILE A 199 -11.60 -9.21 9.50
CA ILE A 199 -11.15 -7.82 9.69
C ILE A 199 -12.27 -6.86 9.34
N TYR A 200 -12.91 -7.06 8.18
CA TYR A 200 -13.90 -6.10 7.68
C TYR A 200 -15.29 -6.30 8.25
N LEU A 201 -15.63 -7.50 8.72
CA LEU A 201 -16.94 -7.78 9.31
C LEU A 201 -16.99 -7.61 10.83
N ASP A 202 -15.84 -7.52 11.50
CA ASP A 202 -15.77 -7.52 12.97
C ASP A 202 -16.51 -6.34 13.61
N THR A 203 -16.67 -5.22 12.90
CA THR A 203 -17.29 -4.00 13.44
C THR A 203 -18.77 -3.82 13.07
N LEU A 204 -19.39 -4.83 12.43
CA LEU A 204 -20.77 -4.74 11.94
C LEU A 204 -21.81 -4.53 13.04
N ASP A 205 -21.55 -5.06 14.23
CA ASP A 205 -22.38 -4.92 15.42
C ASP A 205 -22.48 -3.47 15.92
N THR A 206 -21.42 -2.68 15.77
CA THR A 206 -21.39 -1.25 16.16
C THR A 206 -21.67 -0.28 15.01
N LEU A 207 -21.77 -0.79 13.77
CA LEU A 207 -21.92 0.02 12.55
C LEU A 207 -23.15 0.95 12.57
N PRO A 208 -24.37 0.55 12.98
CA PRO A 208 -25.50 1.45 13.04
C PRO A 208 -25.26 2.60 14.03
N ALA A 209 -24.77 2.29 15.23
CA ALA A 209 -24.49 3.27 16.26
C ALA A 209 -23.38 4.24 15.85
N MET A 210 -22.36 3.75 15.13
CA MET A 210 -21.29 4.56 14.56
C MET A 210 -21.85 5.58 13.57
N ARG A 211 -22.72 5.16 12.64
CA ARG A 211 -23.34 6.06 11.65
C ARG A 211 -24.21 7.13 12.31
N GLU A 212 -25.00 6.74 13.30
CA GLU A 212 -25.82 7.66 14.10
C GLU A 212 -24.93 8.70 14.79
N ALA A 213 -23.88 8.28 15.50
CA ALA A 213 -22.98 9.18 16.21
C ALA A 213 -22.24 10.14 15.26
N VAL A 214 -21.72 9.65 14.13
CA VAL A 214 -21.09 10.48 13.09
C VAL A 214 -22.06 11.55 12.56
N SER A 215 -23.34 11.22 12.39
CA SER A 215 -24.36 12.17 11.92
C SER A 215 -24.68 13.31 12.92
N LEU A 216 -24.35 13.11 14.20
CA LEU A 216 -24.52 14.13 15.24
C LEU A 216 -23.37 15.14 15.28
N VAL A 217 -22.24 14.84 14.63
CA VAL A 217 -21.10 15.77 14.49
C VAL A 217 -21.40 16.79 13.40
N ARG A 218 -22.19 17.82 13.73
CA ARG A 218 -22.77 18.76 12.75
C ARG A 218 -21.87 19.92 12.34
N THR A 219 -20.92 20.32 13.17
CA THR A 219 -20.03 21.45 12.86
C THR A 219 -18.70 20.97 12.28
N LYS A 220 -17.93 21.91 11.71
CA LYS A 220 -16.56 21.67 11.20
C LYS A 220 -15.47 21.78 12.27
N GLY A 221 -15.88 21.75 13.53
CA GLY A 221 -15.00 21.79 14.69
C GLY A 221 -13.97 20.66 14.75
N GLY A 222 -12.97 20.80 15.61
CA GLY A 222 -11.92 19.79 15.77
C GLY A 222 -12.47 18.45 16.28
N VAL A 223 -12.00 17.33 15.74
CA VAL A 223 -12.45 15.99 16.16
C VAL A 223 -11.28 15.09 16.57
N LEU A 224 -11.38 14.49 17.75
CA LEU A 224 -10.57 13.35 18.17
C LEU A 224 -11.39 12.06 18.06
N THR A 225 -10.94 11.08 17.27
CA THR A 225 -11.74 9.86 17.01
C THR A 225 -10.91 8.63 16.64
N THR A 226 -11.55 7.49 16.37
CA THR A 226 -10.86 6.24 15.95
C THR A 226 -10.56 6.23 14.45
N SER A 227 -9.67 5.34 13.99
CA SER A 227 -9.26 5.24 12.58
C SER A 227 -10.38 4.88 11.61
N GLU A 228 -11.42 4.20 12.09
CA GLU A 228 -12.56 3.73 11.31
C GLU A 228 -13.55 4.87 11.08
N MET A 229 -13.72 5.75 12.08
CA MET A 229 -14.63 6.88 12.02
C MET A 229 -14.01 8.12 11.36
N ALA A 230 -12.69 8.29 11.46
CA ALA A 230 -12.01 9.48 10.95
C ALA A 230 -12.25 9.79 9.45
N PRO A 231 -12.25 8.83 8.51
CA PRO A 231 -12.51 9.12 7.10
C PRO A 231 -13.89 9.74 6.86
N HIS A 232 -14.89 9.36 7.66
CA HIS A 232 -16.25 9.92 7.58
C HIS A 232 -16.35 11.36 8.08
N LEU A 233 -15.29 11.86 8.74
CA LEU A 233 -15.22 13.18 9.34
C LEU A 233 -14.10 14.05 8.73
N SER A 234 -13.58 13.64 7.56
CA SER A 234 -12.40 14.22 6.90
C SER A 234 -12.62 15.56 6.20
N ASP A 235 -13.83 16.12 6.23
CA ASP A 235 -14.17 17.45 5.71
C ASP A 235 -13.74 18.61 6.64
N ARG A 236 -13.03 18.28 7.73
CA ARG A 236 -12.55 19.18 8.79
C ARG A 236 -11.06 19.48 8.64
N GLN A 237 -10.64 20.63 9.16
CA GLN A 237 -9.21 21.00 9.18
C GLN A 237 -8.43 20.24 10.26
N LEU A 238 -9.03 20.03 11.43
CA LEU A 238 -8.41 19.32 12.54
C LEU A 238 -9.14 18.00 12.81
N ILE A 239 -8.47 16.90 12.50
CA ILE A 239 -8.90 15.56 12.86
C ILE A 239 -7.72 14.73 13.34
N LYS A 240 -7.86 14.09 14.50
CA LYS A 240 -6.80 13.30 15.12
C LYS A 240 -7.32 11.93 15.54
N LEU A 241 -6.40 10.97 15.56
CA LEU A 241 -6.69 9.59 15.91
C LEU A 241 -6.35 9.34 17.37
N THR A 242 -7.25 8.68 18.10
CA THR A 242 -6.97 8.15 19.42
C THR A 242 -5.94 7.02 19.33
N LYS A 243 -4.83 7.15 20.06
CA LYS A 243 -3.75 6.16 20.11
C LYS A 243 -3.30 5.96 21.55
N ASP A 244 -2.98 4.73 21.92
CA ASP A 244 -2.67 4.38 23.31
C ASP A 244 -1.33 4.94 23.82
N TYR A 245 -0.39 5.21 22.92
CA TYR A 245 0.92 5.83 23.19
C TYR A 245 0.94 7.36 23.06
N ASP A 246 -0.18 7.97 22.66
CA ASP A 246 -0.32 9.42 22.44
C ASP A 246 -1.56 9.89 23.21
N ARG A 247 -1.48 9.74 24.55
CA ARG A 247 -2.61 9.99 25.44
C ARG A 247 -2.79 11.51 25.61
N PRO A 248 -3.94 12.09 25.21
CA PRO A 248 -4.13 13.52 25.30
C PRO A 248 -4.22 13.97 26.77
N THR A 249 -3.55 15.07 27.08
CA THR A 249 -3.75 15.82 28.33
C THR A 249 -5.09 16.57 28.30
N ASP A 250 -5.53 17.10 29.44
CA ASP A 250 -6.73 17.94 29.48
C ASP A 250 -6.59 19.19 28.60
N GLU A 251 -5.37 19.75 28.49
CA GLU A 251 -5.06 20.86 27.59
C GLU A 251 -5.19 20.46 26.12
N ASP A 252 -4.67 19.28 25.74
CA ASP A 252 -4.79 18.77 24.37
C ASP A 252 -6.26 18.53 23.99
N LEU A 253 -7.08 18.06 24.93
CA LEU A 253 -8.50 17.82 24.71
C LEU A 253 -9.25 19.12 24.37
N MET A 254 -8.77 20.28 24.83
CA MET A 254 -9.42 21.57 24.56
C MET A 254 -9.35 22.00 23.08
N GLU A 255 -8.46 21.40 22.29
CA GLU A 255 -8.37 21.64 20.84
C GLU A 255 -9.55 21.05 20.05
N TYR A 256 -10.31 20.14 20.65
CA TYR A 256 -11.38 19.40 19.97
C TYR A 256 -12.75 19.83 20.46
N ASP A 257 -13.66 20.05 19.51
CA ASP A 257 -15.07 20.30 19.77
C ASP A 257 -15.85 18.98 19.98
N TYR A 258 -15.31 17.89 19.43
CA TYR A 258 -15.90 16.55 19.55
C TYR A 258 -14.86 15.50 19.87
N VAL A 259 -15.22 14.57 20.75
CA VAL A 259 -14.49 13.32 20.94
C VAL A 259 -15.43 12.14 20.69
N LEU A 260 -15.15 11.37 19.64
CA LEU A 260 -16.00 10.27 19.19
C LEU A 260 -15.24 8.95 19.31
N LEU A 261 -15.68 8.08 20.22
CA LEU A 261 -14.99 6.86 20.61
C LEU A 261 -15.81 5.61 20.28
N ASN A 262 -15.12 4.53 19.89
CA ASN A 262 -15.66 3.18 19.87
C ASN A 262 -14.89 2.36 20.90
N LEU A 263 -15.49 2.11 22.07
CA LEU A 263 -14.81 1.45 23.18
C LEU A 263 -14.59 -0.04 22.90
N ARG A 264 -15.45 -0.65 22.09
CA ARG A 264 -15.34 -2.07 21.70
C ARG A 264 -14.24 -2.29 20.67
N TYR A 265 -14.20 -1.43 19.65
CA TYR A 265 -13.19 -1.43 18.59
C TYR A 265 -12.43 -0.08 18.58
N PRO A 266 -11.38 0.06 19.39
CA PRO A 266 -10.70 1.33 19.66
C PRO A 266 -9.86 1.86 18.48
N GLY A 267 -9.73 1.06 17.42
CA GLY A 267 -9.03 1.41 16.18
C GLY A 267 -7.52 1.20 16.20
N TRP A 268 -6.87 1.70 15.17
CA TRP A 268 -5.47 1.46 14.85
C TRP A 268 -4.51 2.05 15.91
N LYS A 269 -3.66 1.18 16.46
CA LYS A 269 -2.71 1.48 17.54
C LYS A 269 -3.38 2.13 18.77
N SER A 270 -4.52 1.58 19.14
CA SER A 270 -5.27 1.93 20.34
C SER A 270 -5.71 0.62 21.01
N ASN A 271 -6.23 0.69 22.23
CA ASN A 271 -6.68 -0.48 22.97
C ASN A 271 -7.91 -0.13 23.84
N GLN A 272 -8.63 -1.17 24.28
CA GLN A 272 -9.89 -0.99 25.01
C GLN A 272 -9.69 -0.33 26.37
N GLU A 273 -8.58 -0.60 27.05
CA GLU A 273 -8.23 0.01 28.33
C GLU A 273 -8.06 1.52 28.18
N PHE A 274 -7.29 1.96 27.18
CA PHE A 274 -7.11 3.37 26.88
C PHE A 274 -8.44 4.04 26.49
N ALA A 275 -9.21 3.44 25.58
CA ALA A 275 -10.50 4.00 25.16
C ALA A 275 -11.49 4.14 26.33
N ALA A 276 -11.53 3.15 27.23
CA ALA A 276 -12.33 3.21 28.45
C ALA A 276 -11.83 4.31 29.41
N SER A 277 -10.51 4.43 29.61
CA SER A 277 -9.92 5.46 30.46
C SER A 277 -10.20 6.87 29.95
N LEU A 278 -10.11 7.09 28.63
CA LEU A 278 -10.40 8.36 27.98
C LEU A 278 -11.89 8.70 28.08
N ALA A 279 -12.78 7.72 27.88
CA ALA A 279 -14.21 7.93 28.07
C ALA A 279 -14.54 8.30 29.53
N GLN A 280 -13.86 7.68 30.51
CA GLN A 280 -14.03 8.01 31.91
C GLN A 280 -13.54 9.43 32.23
N GLN A 281 -12.36 9.82 31.72
CA GLN A 281 -11.82 11.17 31.83
C GLN A 281 -12.81 12.20 31.27
N LEU A 282 -13.34 11.99 30.06
CA LEU A 282 -14.29 12.90 29.41
C LEU A 282 -15.65 12.97 30.11
N THR A 283 -16.06 11.90 30.79
CA THR A 283 -17.34 11.88 31.54
C THR A 283 -17.30 12.79 32.76
N VAL A 284 -16.13 12.97 33.39
CA VAL A 284 -15.95 13.86 34.54
C VAL A 284 -15.40 15.24 34.15
N HIS A 285 -15.03 15.43 32.89
CA HIS A 285 -14.42 16.67 32.41
C HIS A 285 -15.48 17.78 32.29
N PRO A 286 -15.31 18.95 32.93
CA PRO A 286 -16.35 19.98 33.02
C PRO A 286 -16.74 20.56 31.65
N GLU A 287 -15.78 20.66 30.73
CA GLU A 287 -15.99 21.20 29.38
C GLU A 287 -16.62 20.20 28.40
N PHE A 288 -16.82 18.92 28.75
CA PHE A 288 -17.37 17.93 27.81
C PHE A 288 -18.69 17.35 28.31
N GLN A 289 -19.64 17.20 27.41
CA GLN A 289 -20.93 16.55 27.67
C GLN A 289 -21.09 15.32 26.80
N LEU A 290 -21.52 14.20 27.40
CA LEU A 290 -21.89 12.99 26.66
C LEU A 290 -23.25 13.18 25.99
N VAL A 291 -23.27 13.31 24.67
CA VAL A 291 -24.48 13.58 23.87
C VAL A 291 -25.04 12.31 23.23
N TYR A 292 -24.21 11.28 23.03
CA TYR A 292 -24.66 10.02 22.46
C TYR A 292 -23.91 8.83 23.07
N ARG A 293 -24.66 7.77 23.39
CA ARG A 293 -24.13 6.49 23.87
C ARG A 293 -25.01 5.35 23.38
N ARG A 294 -24.45 4.44 22.57
CA ARG A 294 -25.12 3.22 22.11
C ARG A 294 -24.08 2.24 21.57
N ASP A 295 -24.25 0.95 21.86
CA ASP A 295 -23.39 -0.14 21.34
C ASP A 295 -21.89 0.16 21.50
N ASP A 296 -21.49 0.67 22.67
CA ASP A 296 -20.12 1.08 23.01
C ASP A 296 -19.53 2.23 22.16
N ILE A 297 -20.36 2.90 21.37
CA ILE A 297 -20.04 4.17 20.70
C ILE A 297 -20.42 5.34 21.61
N TYR A 298 -19.48 6.25 21.83
CA TYR A 298 -19.64 7.42 22.70
C TYR A 298 -19.28 8.69 21.93
N LEU A 299 -20.16 9.69 21.97
CA LEU A 299 -19.88 11.04 21.46
C LEU A 299 -19.92 12.05 22.61
N PHE A 300 -18.77 12.66 22.84
CA PHE A 300 -18.62 13.82 23.72
C PHE A 300 -18.56 15.08 22.87
N VAL A 301 -19.27 16.11 23.31
CA VAL A 301 -19.30 17.44 22.67
C VAL A 301 -18.81 18.46 23.68
N LYS A 302 -17.94 19.38 23.25
CA LYS A 302 -17.48 20.48 24.08
C LYS A 302 -18.66 21.40 24.40
N SER A 303 -18.86 21.68 25.68
CA SER A 303 -19.85 22.63 26.17
C SER A 303 -19.37 24.05 25.86
N PHE A 304 -20.26 24.90 25.40
CA PHE A 304 -20.00 26.33 25.20
C PHE A 304 -20.32 27.12 26.46
#